data_AF-A0A484Q0Y6-F1
#
_entry.id   AF-A0A484Q0Y6-F1
#
_cell.length_a   1.000
_cell.length_b   1.000
_cell.length_c   1.000
_cell.angle_alpha   90.00
_cell.angle_beta   90.00
_cell.angle_gamma   90.00
#
_symmetry.space_group_name_H-M   'P 1'
#
loop_
_entity.id
_entity.type
_entity.pdbx_description
1 polymer ?
#
loop_
_entity_poly.entity_id
_entity_poly.type
_entity_poly.pdbx_seq_one_letter_code
_entity_poly.pdbx_strand_id
1 'polypeptide(L)' 'MLDESGESAADLRQRVTSPGGTTQAALSSFERDGFAVIVERALEAAWNRSVELSSQLDG' A
#
# COMPACT_ATOMS: atom_id res chain seq x y z
N MET A 1 3.84 7.51 -14.96
CA MET A 1 5.05 6.90 -14.35
C MET A 1 4.85 5.44 -13.93
N LEU A 2 3.87 5.10 -13.07
CA LEU A 2 3.47 3.69 -12.82
C LEU A 2 2.66 3.12 -13.99
N ASP A 3 1.64 3.86 -14.41
CA ASP A 3 0.72 3.44 -15.48
C ASP A 3 1.30 3.57 -16.91
N GLU A 4 2.50 4.14 -17.04
CA GLU A 4 3.08 4.53 -18.33
C GLU A 4 4.32 3.71 -18.72
N SER A 5 5.01 3.09 -17.75
CA SER A 5 6.33 2.47 -17.98
C SER A 5 6.26 0.94 -18.14
N GLY A 6 5.17 0.31 -17.71
CA GLY A 6 5.07 -1.15 -17.62
C GLY A 6 5.98 -1.78 -16.55
N GLU A 7 6.70 -0.96 -15.78
CA GLU A 7 7.57 -1.40 -14.69
C GLU A 7 6.74 -1.69 -13.43
N SER A 8 7.23 -2.61 -12.59
CA SER A 8 6.55 -2.88 -11.33
C SER A 8 6.74 -1.71 -10.35
N ALA A 9 5.83 -1.58 -9.39
CA ALA A 9 5.99 -0.60 -8.32
C ALA A 9 7.27 -0.80 -7.50
N ALA A 10 7.74 -2.04 -7.39
CA ALA A 10 8.99 -2.35 -6.72
C ALA A 10 10.20 -1.79 -7.49
N ASP A 11 10.21 -1.95 -8.81
CA ASP A 11 11.28 -1.46 -9.69
C ASP A 11 11.36 0.08 -9.65
N LEU A 12 10.21 0.73 -9.76
CA LEU A 12 10.13 2.19 -9.71
C LEU A 12 10.56 2.73 -8.34
N ARG A 13 10.17 2.07 -7.25
CA ARG A 13 10.63 2.43 -5.90
C ARG A 13 12.14 2.28 -5.77
N GLN A 14 12.73 1.23 -6.31
CA GLN A 14 14.17 1.02 -6.26
C GLN A 14 14.93 2.14 -6.96
N ARG A 15 14.45 2.60 -8.13
CA ARG A 15 15.10 3.67 -8.91
C ARG A 15 15.19 5.02 -8.18
N VAL A 16 14.24 5.30 -7.29
CA VAL A 16 14.21 6.56 -6.51
C VAL A 16 14.78 6.43 -5.10
N THR A 17 15.36 5.27 -4.77
CA THR A 17 15.87 4.97 -3.42
C THR A 17 17.38 4.75 -3.46
N SER A 18 18.14 5.79 -3.15
CA SER A 18 19.59 5.69 -2.99
C SER A 18 19.98 5.18 -1.58
N PRO A 19 21.06 4.40 -1.44
CA PRO A 19 21.62 4.02 -0.14
C PRO A 19 21.96 5.24 0.72
N GLY A 20 21.46 5.28 1.95
CA GLY A 20 21.62 6.41 2.89
C GLY A 20 20.80 7.65 2.53
N GLY A 21 19.96 7.60 1.49
CA GLY A 21 19.18 8.73 1.01
C GLY A 21 17.93 9.03 1.83
N THR A 22 17.31 10.18 1.55
CA THR A 22 16.07 10.62 2.22
C THR A 22 14.89 9.69 1.93
N THR A 23 14.77 9.18 0.71
CA THR A 23 13.73 8.19 0.34
C THR A 23 13.89 6.90 1.14
N GLN A 24 15.12 6.40 1.28
CA GLN A 24 15.36 5.18 2.08
C GLN A 24 14.99 5.40 3.54
N ALA A 25 15.35 6.55 4.12
CA ALA A 25 15.01 6.89 5.49
C ALA A 25 13.48 6.92 5.72
N ALA A 26 12.73 7.49 4.76
CA ALA A 26 11.27 7.50 4.81
C ALA A 26 10.67 6.08 4.73
N LEU A 27 11.11 5.26 3.77
CA LEU A 27 10.65 3.87 3.64
C LEU A 27 10.98 3.03 4.88
N SER A 28 12.15 3.24 5.48
CA SER A 28 12.55 2.57 6.72
C SER A 28 11.73 3.01 7.93
N SER A 29 11.14 4.22 7.91
CA SER A 29 10.14 4.64 8.91
C SER A 29 8.85 3.87 8.71
N PHE A 30 8.33 3.82 7.48
CA PHE A 30 7.11 3.08 7.16
C PHE A 30 7.20 1.60 7.53
N GLU A 31 8.33 0.95 7.27
CA GLU A 31 8.55 -0.45 7.66
C GLU A 31 8.51 -0.63 9.18
N ARG A 32 9.19 0.25 9.94
CA ARG A 32 9.16 0.21 11.41
C ARG A 32 7.77 0.44 11.97
N ASP A 33 6.99 1.32 11.34
CA ASP A 33 5.62 1.62 11.75
C ASP A 33 4.61 0.56 11.28
N GLY A 34 5.08 -0.50 10.60
CA GLY A 34 4.24 -1.61 10.16
C GLY A 34 3.26 -1.22 9.04
N PHE A 35 3.63 -0.26 8.19
CA PHE A 35 2.74 0.33 7.18
C PHE A 35 2.05 -0.70 6.29
N ALA A 36 2.77 -1.74 5.84
CA ALA A 36 2.19 -2.81 5.01
C ALA A 36 1.01 -3.51 5.71
N VAL A 37 1.17 -3.81 7.01
CA VAL A 37 0.14 -4.44 7.84
C VAL A 37 -1.04 -3.51 8.06
N ILE A 38 -0.79 -2.20 8.22
CA ILE A 38 -1.85 -1.20 8.35
C ILE A 38 -2.70 -1.16 7.08
N VAL A 39 -2.07 -1.15 5.91
CA VAL A 39 -2.78 -1.14 4.61
C VAL A 39 -3.59 -2.42 4.42
N GLU A 40 -3.02 -3.59 4.71
CA GLU A 40 -3.70 -4.87 4.63
C GLU A 40 -4.97 -4.90 5.48
N ARG A 41 -4.87 -4.52 6.77
CA ARG A 41 -6.01 -4.46 7.69
C ARG A 41 -7.07 -3.47 7.25
N ALA A 42 -6.66 -2.32 6.70
CA ALA A 42 -7.58 -1.32 6.20
C ALA A 42 -8.40 -1.84 5.01
N LEU A 43 -7.75 -2.56 4.08
CA LEU A 43 -8.43 -3.18 2.94
C LEU A 43 -9.38 -4.29 3.38
N GLU A 44 -8.98 -5.12 4.34
CA GLU A 44 -9.86 -6.15 4.92
C GLU A 44 -11.09 -5.53 5.60
N ALA A 45 -10.90 -4.48 6.40
CA ALA A 45 -12.00 -3.76 7.04
C ALA A 45 -12.96 -3.15 6.01
N ALA A 46 -12.43 -2.54 4.95
CA ALA A 46 -13.23 -1.97 3.87
C ALA A 46 -14.02 -3.06 3.11
N TRP A 47 -13.38 -4.19 2.81
CA TRP A 47 -14.03 -5.34 2.19
C TRP A 47 -15.18 -5.87 3.04
N ASN A 48 -14.93 -6.13 4.32
CA ASN A 48 -15.95 -6.64 5.25
C ASN A 48 -17.15 -5.69 5.34
N ARG A 49 -16.89 -4.37 5.39
CA ARG A 49 -17.96 -3.37 5.38
C ARG A 49 -18.76 -3.39 4.08
N SER A 50 -18.09 -3.56 2.93
CA SER A 50 -18.77 -3.65 1.64
C SER A 50 -19.72 -4.85 1.61
N VAL A 51 -19.29 -6.01 2.10
CA VAL A 51 -20.12 -7.22 2.17
C VAL A 51 -21.32 -7.03 3.09
N GLU A 52 -21.11 -6.43 4.27
CA GLU A 52 -22.19 -6.13 5.21
C GLU A 52 -23.24 -5.21 4.57
N LEU A 53 -22.81 -4.15 3.89
CA LEU A 53 -23.69 -3.21 3.19
C LEU A 53 -24.49 -3.88 2.07
N SER A 54 -23.86 -4.74 1.27
CA SER A 54 -24.57 -5.51 0.23
C SER A 54 -25.62 -6.43 0.85
N SER A 55 -25.28 -7.14 1.94
CA SER A 55 -26.22 -8.03 2.62
C SER A 55 -27.44 -7.31 3.21
N GLN A 56 -27.31 -6.02 3.58
CA GLN A 56 -28.41 -5.19 4.07
C GLN A 56 -29.33 -4.68 2.95
N LEU A 57 -28.86 -4.65 1.70
CA LEU A 57 -29.63 -4.16 0.55
C LEU A 57 -30.47 -5.27 -0.10
N ASP A 58 -30.07 -6.53 0.05
CA ASP A 58 -30.76 -7.70 -0.51
C ASP A 58 -31.87 -8.26 0.41
N GLY A 59 -32.06 -7.67 1.60
CA GLY A 59 -33.02 -8.08 2.63
C GLY A 59 -34.28 -7.23 2.74
#